data_AF-A0A7W9GQB9-F1
#
_entry.id   AF-A0A7W9GQB9-F1
#
_cell.length_a   1.000
_cell.length_b   1.000
_cell.length_c   1.000
_cell.angle_alpha   90.00
_cell.angle_beta   90.00
_cell.angle_gamma   90.00
#
_symmetry.space_group_name_H-M   'P 1'
#
loop_
_entity.id
_entity.type
_entity.pdbx_description
1 polymer ?
#
loop_
_entity_poly.entity_id
_entity_poly.type
_entity_poly.pdbx_seq_one_letter_code
_entity_poly.pdbx_strand_id
1 'polypeptide(L)'
;MSHGHLDREFTEVVGLSPRVLARILRLRVLLARLDVYAPVPWPALAAELGWFDQSHFIRDFKRHTGVTPSEYVAAQRGSFTPDQAAPGFVPRR
;
A
#
# COMPACT_ATOMS: atom_id res chain seq x y z
N MET A 1 -10.52 21.55 -21.46
CA MET A 1 -9.38 21.58 -20.51
C MET A 1 -8.38 20.50 -20.94
N SER A 2 -7.07 20.79 -20.92
CA SER A 2 -6.05 19.80 -21.27
C SER A 2 -5.61 19.00 -20.03
N HIS A 3 -5.01 17.82 -20.25
CA HIS A 3 -4.47 16.99 -19.16
C HIS A 3 -3.45 17.74 -18.29
N GLY A 4 -2.55 18.52 -18.89
CA GLY A 4 -1.56 19.30 -18.14
C GLY A 4 -2.16 20.42 -17.29
N HIS A 5 -3.25 21.04 -17.77
CA HIS A 5 -3.98 22.02 -16.97
C HIS A 5 -4.68 21.35 -15.78
N LEU A 6 -5.33 20.21 -16.00
CA LEU A 6 -6.00 19.45 -14.93
C LEU A 6 -5.01 18.96 -13.86
N ASP A 7 -3.86 18.42 -14.26
CA ASP A 7 -2.83 17.95 -13.32
C ASP A 7 -2.29 19.09 -12.44
N ARG A 8 -2.13 20.29 -13.02
CA ARG A 8 -1.68 21.47 -12.30
C ARG A 8 -2.73 21.94 -11.29
N GLU A 9 -3.97 22.17 -11.73
CA GLU A 9 -5.07 22.58 -10.84
C GLU A 9 -5.29 21.56 -9.72
N PHE A 10 -5.24 20.27 -10.04
CA PHE A 10 -5.33 19.21 -9.04
C PHE A 10 -4.20 19.30 -8.02
N THR A 11 -2.96 19.51 -8.48
CA THR A 11 -1.80 19.62 -7.59
C THR A 11 -1.86 20.89 -6.74
N GLU A 12 -2.37 22.00 -7.27
CA GLU A 12 -2.57 23.25 -6.52
C GLU A 12 -3.58 23.07 -5.37
N VAL A 13 -4.64 22.28 -5.57
CA VAL A 13 -5.66 22.02 -4.54
C VAL A 13 -5.26 20.91 -3.57
N VAL A 14 -4.70 19.80 -4.06
CA VAL A 14 -4.47 18.57 -3.28
C VAL A 14 -3.02 18.49 -2.75
N GLY A 15 -2.11 19.29 -3.30
CA GLY A 15 -0.68 19.28 -2.95
C GLY A 15 0.12 18.10 -3.53
N LEU A 16 -0.55 17.17 -4.23
CA LEU A 16 0.04 15.99 -4.84
C LEU A 16 -0.49 15.84 -6.27
N SER A 17 0.34 15.32 -7.17
CA SER A 17 -0.15 14.97 -8.50
C SER A 17 -1.15 13.80 -8.43
N PRO A 18 -2.13 13.71 -9.36
CA PRO A 18 -3.10 12.62 -9.39
C PRO A 18 -2.43 11.23 -9.38
N ARG A 19 -1.29 11.10 -10.08
CA ARG A 19 -0.51 9.86 -10.15
C ARG A 19 0.05 9.45 -8.79
N VAL A 20 0.56 10.40 -8.01
CA VAL A 20 1.11 10.12 -6.67
C VAL A 20 -0.01 9.72 -5.72
N LEU A 21 -1.13 10.46 -5.73
CA LEU A 21 -2.29 10.12 -4.92
C LEU A 21 -2.82 8.72 -5.25
N ALA A 22 -2.96 8.39 -6.54
CA ALA A 22 -3.45 7.09 -6.98
C ALA A 22 -2.56 5.93 -6.48
N ARG A 23 -1.24 6.12 -6.44
CA ARG A 23 -0.29 5.12 -5.89
C ARG A 23 -0.50 4.92 -4.40
N ILE A 24 -0.63 6.02 -3.64
CA ILE A 24 -0.89 5.96 -2.19
C ILE A 24 -2.21 5.26 -1.90
N LEU A 25 -3.27 5.61 -2.62
CA LEU A 25 -4.59 5.00 -2.44
C LEU A 25 -4.57 3.49 -2.77
N ARG A 26 -3.92 3.10 -3.87
CA ARG A 26 -3.75 1.68 -4.22
C ARG A 26 -3.05 0.90 -3.11
N LEU A 27 -1.97 1.44 -2.56
CA LEU A 27 -1.27 0.81 -1.45
C LEU A 27 -2.12 0.74 -0.18
N ARG A 28 -2.87 1.79 0.16
CA ARG A 28 -3.77 1.78 1.33
C ARG A 28 -4.86 0.71 1.20
N VAL A 29 -5.46 0.58 0.01
CA VAL A 29 -6.44 -0.47 -0.27
C VAL A 29 -5.80 -1.86 -0.19
N LEU A 30 -4.59 -2.03 -0.73
CA LEU A 30 -3.85 -3.29 -0.64
C LEU A 30 -3.63 -3.70 0.82
N LEU A 31 -3.13 -2.78 1.65
CA LEU A 31 -2.85 -3.07 3.07
C LEU A 31 -4.12 -3.35 3.85
N ALA A 32 -5.24 -2.69 3.53
CA ALA A 32 -6.53 -2.95 4.17
C ALA A 32 -7.13 -4.33 3.81
N ARG A 33 -6.75 -4.92 2.66
CA ARG A 33 -7.17 -6.26 2.23
C ARG A 33 -6.21 -7.36 2.66
N LEU A 34 -5.08 -7.00 3.25
CA LEU A 34 -4.01 -7.94 3.57
C LEU A 34 -4.36 -8.72 4.84
N ASP A 35 -4.65 -10.01 4.69
CA ASP A 35 -4.61 -10.95 5.80
C ASP A 35 -3.17 -11.45 5.97
N VAL A 36 -2.51 -10.98 7.02
CA VAL A 36 -1.12 -11.36 7.30
C VAL A 36 -1.00 -12.79 7.84
N TYR A 37 -2.07 -13.44 8.29
CA TYR A 37 -2.02 -14.80 8.84
C TYR A 37 -2.27 -15.89 7.80
N ALA A 38 -2.84 -15.54 6.64
CA ALA A 38 -3.03 -16.44 5.53
C ALA A 38 -1.89 -16.33 4.48
N PRO A 39 -1.73 -17.31 3.58
CA PRO A 39 -0.95 -17.14 2.36
C PRO A 39 -1.51 -15.99 1.52
N VAL A 40 -0.66 -15.02 1.19
CA VAL A 40 -1.06 -13.82 0.44
C VAL A 40 -0.89 -14.06 -1.07
N PRO A 41 -1.96 -13.95 -1.88
CA PRO A 41 -1.87 -14.11 -3.33
C PRO A 41 -1.37 -12.82 -4.00
N TRP A 42 -0.09 -12.47 -3.79
CA TRP A 42 0.49 -11.21 -4.27
C TRP A 42 0.22 -10.88 -5.74
N PRO A 43 0.37 -11.81 -6.70
CA PRO A 43 0.16 -11.49 -8.11
C PRO A 43 -1.28 -11.08 -8.40
N ALA A 44 -2.27 -11.78 -7.81
CA ALA A 44 -3.68 -11.48 -7.99
C ALA A 44 -4.05 -10.14 -7.36
N LEU A 45 -3.65 -9.92 -6.11
CA LEU A 45 -3.94 -8.67 -5.38
C LEU A 45 -3.29 -7.46 -6.05
N ALA A 46 -2.08 -7.61 -6.58
CA ALA A 46 -1.39 -6.56 -7.33
C ALA A 46 -2.10 -6.27 -8.67
N ALA A 47 -2.50 -7.30 -9.42
CA ALA A 47 -3.19 -7.13 -10.69
C ALA A 47 -4.57 -6.45 -10.51
N GLU A 48 -5.36 -6.88 -9.53
CA GLU A 48 -6.67 -6.30 -9.20
C GLU A 48 -6.60 -4.81 -8.86
N LEU A 49 -5.49 -4.40 -8.23
CA LEU A 49 -5.27 -3.03 -7.80
C LEU A 49 -4.47 -2.21 -8.83
N GLY A 50 -4.24 -2.75 -10.03
CA GLY A 50 -3.72 -2.00 -11.18
C GLY A 50 -2.19 -1.87 -11.24
N TRP A 51 -1.45 -2.76 -10.57
CA TRP A 51 -0.03 -2.94 -10.87
C TRP A 51 0.15 -3.86 -12.08
N PHE A 52 0.95 -3.40 -13.04
CA PHE A 52 1.20 -4.09 -14.31
C PHE A 52 1.86 -5.46 -14.16
N ASP A 53 2.88 -5.56 -13.30
CA ASP A 53 3.62 -6.79 -13.05
C ASP A 53 4.19 -6.83 -11.62
N GLN A 54 4.76 -7.98 -11.25
CA GLN A 54 5.36 -8.20 -9.93
C GLN A 54 6.53 -7.26 -9.62
N SER A 55 7.38 -6.95 -10.60
CA SER A 55 8.55 -6.09 -10.41
C SER A 55 8.14 -4.63 -10.16
N HIS A 56 7.14 -4.16 -10.89
CA HIS A 56 6.51 -2.86 -10.68
C HIS A 56 5.87 -2.80 -9.30
N PHE A 57 5.08 -3.81 -8.91
CA PHE A 57 4.48 -3.89 -7.59
C PHE A 57 5.52 -3.84 -6.47
N ILE A 58 6.56 -4.68 -6.51
CA ILE A 58 7.58 -4.73 -5.46
C ILE A 58 8.32 -3.39 -5.33
N ARG A 59 8.71 -2.78 -6.46
CA ARG A 59 9.38 -1.47 -6.46
C ARG A 59 8.48 -0.37 -5.89
N ASP A 60 7.20 -0.40 -6.26
CA ASP A 60 6.20 0.57 -5.81
C ASP A 60 5.93 0.45 -4.31
N PHE A 61 5.73 -0.78 -3.84
CA PHE A 61 5.52 -1.11 -2.43
C PHE A 61 6.73 -0.71 -1.58
N LYS A 62 7.94 -1.07 -2.02
CA LYS A 62 9.18 -0.73 -1.30
C LYS A 62 9.42 0.77 -1.25
N ARG A 63 9.09 1.51 -2.31
CA ARG A 63 9.21 2.98 -2.32
C ARG A 63 8.34 3.63 -1.24
N HIS A 64 7.21 3.03 -0.88
CA HIS A 64 6.27 3.60 0.09
C HIS A 64 6.40 3.02 1.51
N THR A 65 6.86 1.78 1.66
CA THR A 65 6.98 1.09 2.97
C THR A 65 8.42 0.90 3.43
N GLY A 66 9.41 1.12 2.56
CA GLY A 66 10.83 0.86 2.83
C GLY A 66 11.27 -0.60 2.64
N VAL A 67 10.33 -1.54 2.63
CA VAL A 67 10.58 -2.99 2.59
C VAL A 67 9.80 -3.67 1.46
N THR A 68 10.16 -4.89 1.10
CA THR A 68 9.39 -5.69 0.15
C THR A 68 8.06 -6.18 0.77
N PRO A 69 7.06 -6.55 -0.05
CA PRO A 69 5.79 -7.10 0.46
C PRO A 69 5.98 -8.31 1.39
N SER A 70 6.90 -9.23 1.04
CA SER A 70 7.18 -10.42 1.84
C SER A 70 7.85 -10.07 3.17
N GLU A 71 8.81 -9.15 3.18
CA GLU A 71 9.44 -8.64 4.41
C GLU A 71 8.42 -7.94 5.31
N TYR A 72 7.49 -7.16 4.72
CA TYR A 72 6.41 -6.50 5.46
C TYR A 72 5.51 -7.51 6.18
N VAL A 73 5.05 -8.56 5.49
CA VAL A 73 4.22 -9.61 6.11
C VAL A 73 5.01 -10.39 7.17
N ALA A 74 6.27 -10.72 6.91
CA ALA A 74 7.12 -11.40 7.90
C ALA A 74 7.28 -10.56 9.17
N ALA A 75 7.53 -9.25 9.02
CA ALA A 75 7.62 -8.33 10.15
C ALA A 75 6.29 -8.25 10.91
N GLN A 76 5.15 -8.13 10.22
CA GLN A 76 3.84 -8.08 10.87
C GLN A 76 3.52 -9.38 11.65
N ARG A 77 3.85 -10.54 11.09
CA ARG A 77 3.70 -11.85 11.78
C ARG A 77 4.58 -11.97 13.02
N GLY A 78 5.81 -11.44 12.96
CA GLY A 78 6.73 -11.41 14.10
C GLY A 78 6.37 -10.37 15.16
N SER A 79 5.64 -9.31 14.77
CA SER A 79 5.22 -8.21 15.65
C SER A 79 3.91 -8.51 16.39
N PHE A 80 3.05 -9.36 15.82
CA PHE A 80 1.78 -9.77 16.40
C PHE A 80 1.75 -11.27 16.64
N THR A 81 2.09 -11.69 17.87
CA THR A 81 1.75 -13.03 18.35
C THR A 81 0.23 -13.15 18.42
N PRO A 82 -0.40 -14.25 17.94
CA PRO A 82 -1.87 -14.38 17.84
C PRO A 82 -2.64 -14.18 19.14
N ASP A 83 -1.96 -14.25 20.29
CA ASP A 83 -2.50 -14.00 21.63
C ASP A 83 -2.88 -12.52 21.88
N GLN A 84 -2.52 -11.61 20.98
CA GLN A 84 -2.82 -10.17 21.09
C GLN A 84 -3.96 -9.69 20.18
N ALA A 85 -4.74 -10.59 19.58
CA ALA A 85 -5.93 -10.22 18.82
C ALA A 85 -7.09 -9.81 19.75
N ALA A 86 -6.98 -8.64 20.40
CA ALA A 86 -8.08 -7.93 21.05
C ALA A 86 -8.08 -6.44 20.63
N PRO A 87 -9.25 -5.80 20.52
CA PRO A 87 -9.43 -4.58 19.74
C PRO A 87 -8.90 -3.36 20.47
N GLY A 88 -7.90 -2.70 19.91
CA GLY A 88 -7.46 -1.42 20.43
C GLY A 88 -6.04 -1.08 20.04
N PHE A 89 -5.90 -0.19 19.07
CA PHE A 89 -4.68 0.57 18.87
C PHE A 89 -4.31 1.30 20.17
N VAL A 90 -3.16 0.98 20.76
CA VAL A 90 -2.57 1.79 21.83
C VAL A 90 -1.09 2.03 21.49
N PRO A 91 -0.70 3.24 21.03
CA PRO A 91 0.69 3.58 20.87
C PRO A 91 1.23 4.22 22.16
N ARG A 92 2.50 3.93 22.47
CA ARG A 92 3.52 4.74 23.19
C ARG A 92 4.48 3.77 23.89
N ARG A 93 5.81 3.97 23.94
CA ARG A 93 6.67 5.15 23.71
C ARG A 93 7.89 4.76 22.89
#